data_AF-A0A1B7W3W1-F1
#
_entry.id   AF-A0A1B7W3W1-F1
#
_cell.length_a   1.000
_cell.length_b   1.000
_cell.length_c   1.000
_cell.angle_alpha   90.00
_cell.angle_beta   90.00
_cell.angle_gamma   90.00
#
_symmetry.space_group_name_H-M   'P 1'
#
loop_
_entity.id
_entity.type
_entity.pdbx_description
1 polymer ?
#
loop_
_entity_poly.entity_id
_entity_poly.type
_entity_poly.pdbx_seq_one_letter_code
_entity_poly.pdbx_strand_id
1 'polypeptide(L)' 'MRDFYLAYHSKEKLTPLVAEISWTHNIVILEKCKNDLEREFYMRMTRKFGWTKNVLIHRIENRTYAK' A
#
# COMPACT_ATOMS: atom_id res chain seq x y z
N MET A 1 -13.60 3.70 6.70
CA MET A 1 -14.05 2.94 5.50
C MET A 1 -14.35 3.84 4.30
N ARG A 2 -14.90 5.04 4.50
CA ARG A 2 -15.13 6.01 3.41
C ARG A 2 -13.85 6.37 2.63
N ASP A 3 -12.77 6.68 3.34
CA ASP A 3 -11.50 7.08 2.69
C ASP A 3 -10.86 5.94 1.91
N PHE A 4 -11.02 4.72 2.40
CA PHE A 4 -10.61 3.50 1.70
C PHE A 4 -11.38 3.35 0.38
N TYR A 5 -12.70 3.49 0.42
CA TYR A 5 -13.53 3.46 -0.79
C TYR A 5 -13.12 4.57 -1.75
N LEU A 6 -12.98 5.81 -1.29
CA LEU A 6 -12.59 6.92 -2.16
C LEU A 6 -11.20 6.73 -2.80
N ALA A 7 -10.25 6.13 -2.06
CA ALA A 7 -8.90 5.89 -2.57
C ALA A 7 -8.83 4.75 -3.58
N TYR A 8 -9.65 3.70 -3.44
CA TYR A 8 -9.52 2.49 -4.25
C TYR A 8 -10.68 2.21 -5.21
N HIS A 9 -11.86 2.82 -5.06
CA HIS A 9 -13.02 2.48 -5.92
C HIS A 9 -12.79 2.82 -7.39
N SER A 10 -12.03 3.87 -7.68
CA SER A 10 -11.72 4.31 -9.04
C SER A 10 -10.47 3.64 -9.61
N LYS A 11 -9.83 2.76 -8.84
CA LYS A 11 -8.50 2.21 -9.14
C LYS A 11 -8.58 0.69 -9.34
N GLU A 12 -9.05 0.27 -10.51
CA GLU A 12 -9.24 -1.16 -10.86
C GLU A 12 -8.00 -2.03 -10.63
N LYS A 13 -6.79 -1.47 -10.75
CA LYS A 13 -5.54 -2.21 -10.49
C LYS A 13 -5.26 -2.43 -8.99
N LEU A 14 -5.64 -1.48 -8.14
CA LEU A 14 -5.37 -1.52 -6.70
C LEU A 14 -6.43 -2.32 -5.95
N THR A 15 -7.68 -2.33 -6.43
CA THR A 15 -8.79 -3.07 -5.80
C THR A 15 -8.47 -4.55 -5.54
N PRO A 16 -7.91 -5.34 -6.49
CA PRO A 16 -7.53 -6.72 -6.22
C PRO A 16 -6.30 -6.83 -5.30
N LEU A 17 -5.35 -5.89 -5.39
CA LEU A 17 -4.13 -5.90 -4.55
C LEU A 17 -4.43 -5.71 -3.06
N VAL A 18 -5.46 -4.93 -2.72
CA VAL A 18 -5.91 -4.78 -1.33
C VAL A 18 -6.31 -6.12 -0.74
N ALA A 19 -7.05 -6.95 -1.49
CA ALA A 19 -7.54 -8.24 -1.01
C ALA A 19 -6.40 -9.26 -0.78
N GLU A 20 -5.25 -9.05 -1.42
CA GLU A 20 -4.09 -9.94 -1.33
C GLU A 20 -3.15 -9.60 -0.15
N ILE A 21 -3.34 -8.45 0.50
CA ILE A 21 -2.52 -8.04 1.64
C ILE A 21 -3.39 -7.84 2.89
N SER A 22 -2.79 -8.03 4.08
CA SER A 22 -3.52 -7.82 5.34
C SER A 22 -4.00 -6.37 5.48
N TRP A 23 -5.18 -6.20 6.08
CA TRP A 23 -5.82 -4.91 6.34
C TRP A 23 -4.91 -3.90 7.03
N THR A 24 -4.01 -4.36 7.90
CA THR A 24 -3.03 -3.49 8.57
C THR A 24 -2.05 -2.85 7.58
N HIS A 25 -1.62 -3.56 6.54
CA HIS A 25 -0.75 -3.01 5.50
C HIS A 25 -1.51 -2.01 4.64
N ASN A 26 -2.78 -2.31 4.31
CA ASN A 26 -3.65 -1.40 3.56
C ASN A 26 -3.80 -0.04 4.26
N ILE A 27 -4.01 -0.02 5.58
CA ILE A 27 -4.11 1.21 6.37
C ILE A 27 -2.79 1.99 6.32
N VAL A 28 -1.65 1.34 6.58
CA VAL A 28 -0.34 2.00 6.57
C VAL A 28 -0.04 2.65 5.23
N ILE A 29 -0.34 1.95 4.13
CA ILE A 29 -0.13 2.45 2.76
C ILE A 29 -1.08 3.63 2.47
N LEU A 30 -2.33 3.56 2.91
CA LEU A 30 -3.30 4.66 2.75
C LEU A 30 -2.87 5.92 3.52
N GLU A 31 -2.39 5.77 4.75
CA GLU A 31 -1.99 6.87 5.63
C GLU A 31 -0.66 7.51 5.22
N LYS A 32 0.34 6.69 4.87
CA LYS A 32 1.70 7.18 4.62
C LYS A 32 1.95 7.53 3.15
N CYS A 33 1.32 6.84 2.20
CA CYS A 33 1.53 7.08 0.77
C CYS A 33 0.42 7.99 0.21
N LYS A 34 0.79 9.09 -0.42
CA LYS A 34 -0.15 10.06 -1.03
C LYS A 34 -0.40 9.78 -2.51
N ASN A 35 0.59 9.20 -3.20
CA ASN A 35 0.54 8.93 -4.63
C ASN A 35 0.05 7.50 -4.92
N ASP A 36 -0.77 7.34 -5.95
CA ASP A 36 -1.33 6.03 -6.31
C ASP A 36 -0.26 5.05 -6.80
N LEU A 37 0.76 5.54 -7.51
CA LEU A 37 1.90 4.73 -7.97
C LEU A 37 2.72 4.20 -6.80
N GLU A 38 2.92 5.03 -5.78
CA GLU A 38 3.64 4.65 -4.57
C GLU A 38 2.86 3.58 -3.80
N ARG A 39 1.53 3.74 -3.69
CA ARG A 39 0.65 2.72 -3.11
C ARG A 39 0.76 1.40 -3.87
N GLU A 40 0.66 1.42 -5.20
CA GLU A 40 0.78 0.23 -6.03
C GLU A 40 2.11 -0.49 -5.81
N PHE A 41 3.21 0.27 -5.80
CA PHE A 41 4.55 -0.26 -5.58
C PHE A 41 4.66 -0.97 -4.24
N TYR A 42 4.28 -0.30 -3.14
CA TYR A 42 4.38 -0.89 -1.80
C TYR A 42 3.42 -2.06 -1.61
N MET A 43 2.22 -2.05 -2.21
CA MET A 43 1.31 -3.19 -2.19
C MET A 43 1.90 -4.41 -2.89
N ARG A 44 2.42 -4.23 -4.11
CA ARG A 44 3.07 -5.31 -4.88
C ARG A 44 4.28 -5.87 -4.15
N MET A 45 5.12 -5.00 -3.59
CA MET A 45 6.32 -5.44 -2.85
C MET A 45 5.96 -6.17 -1.56
N THR A 46 4.95 -5.68 -0.82
CA THR A 46 4.47 -6.35 0.40
C THR A 46 3.94 -7.75 0.08
N ARG A 47 3.16 -7.90 -0.99
CA ARG A 47 2.70 -9.20 -1.47
C ARG A 47 3.86 -10.11 -1.87
N LYS A 48 4.80 -9.59 -2.68
CA LYS A 48 5.90 -10.38 -3.26
C LYS A 48 6.89 -10.88 -2.20
N PHE A 49 7.19 -10.06 -1.20
CA PHE A 49 8.21 -10.35 -0.19
C PHE A 49 7.65 -10.69 1.19
N GLY A 50 6.32 -10.70 1.36
CA GLY A 50 5.68 -11.02 2.63
C GLY A 50 6.10 -10.08 3.76
N TRP A 51 6.23 -8.79 3.49
CA TRP A 51 6.70 -7.84 4.51
C TRP A 51 5.75 -7.78 5.70
N THR A 52 6.34 -7.65 6.89
CA THR A 52 5.59 -7.31 8.10
C THR A 52 5.31 -5.81 8.13
N LYS A 53 4.32 -5.40 8.95
CA LYS A 53 3.96 -3.99 9.15
C LYS A 53 5.18 -3.10 9.40
N ASN A 54 6.07 -3.51 10.30
CA ASN A 54 7.23 -2.71 10.69
C ASN A 54 8.23 -2.55 9.54
N VAL A 55 8.44 -3.61 8.75
CA VAL A 55 9.31 -3.57 7.57
C VAL A 55 8.71 -2.65 6.51
N LEU A 56 7.40 -2.75 6.27
CA LEU A 56 6.70 -1.87 5.34
C LEU A 56 6.84 -0.40 5.74
N ILE A 57 6.59 -0.06 7.01
CA ILE A 57 6.75 1.31 7.54
C ILE A 57 8.18 1.79 7.31
N HIS A 58 9.17 0.97 7.67
CA HIS A 58 10.58 1.31 7.48
C HIS A 58 10.93 1.54 6.00
N ARG A 59 10.38 0.76 5.07
CA ARG A 59 10.59 0.92 3.62
C ARG A 59 9.92 2.19 3.06
N ILE A 60 8.76 2.56 3.60
CA ILE A 60 8.08 3.81 3.24
C ILE A 60 8.87 5.01 3.76
N GLU A 61 9.35 4.96 5.00
CA GLU A 61 10.14 6.03 5.60
C GLU A 61 11.49 6.23 4.91
N ASN A 62 12.12 5.15 4.46
CA ASN A 62 13.33 5.19 3.63
C ASN A 62 13.06 5.62 2.17
N ARG A 63 11.82 5.96 1.80
CA ARG A 63 11.40 6.33 0.44
C ARG A 63 12.00 5.45 -0.65
N THR A 64 11.94 4.12 -0.47
CA THR A 64 12.52 3.17 -1.42
C THR A 64 11.90 3.28 -2.83
N TYR A 65 10.72 3.91 -2.95
CA TYR A 65 10.09 4.24 -4.23
C TYR A 65 10.80 5.37 -5.01
N ALA A 66 11.43 6.33 -4.34
CA ALA A 66 12.03 7.52 -4.95
C ALA A 66 13.56 7.42 -5.13
N LYS A 67 14.12 6.23 -4.99
CA LYS A 67 15.56 5.96 -5.01
C LYS A 67 15.89 5.08 -6.21
#